data_AF-A0A5M3YLA7-F1
#
_entry.id   AF-A0A5M3YLA7-F1
#
_cell.length_a   1.000
_cell.length_b   1.000
_cell.length_c   1.000
_cell.angle_alpha   90.00
_cell.angle_beta   90.00
_cell.angle_gamma   90.00
#
_symmetry.space_group_name_H-M   'P 1'
#
loop_
_entity.id
_entity.type
_entity.pdbx_description
1 polymer ?
#
loop_
_entity_poly.entity_id
_entity_poly.type
_entity_poly.pdbx_seq_one_letter_code
_entity_poly.pdbx_strand_id
1 'polypeptide(L)'
;MEDLMLDDAAFAAFLDWEMAIVDPDNPLEDPDYIPGPAAMRIHDNESISDVDTGDCAELVETEIRGAPMVTFLDLPEDIKIKILEYVGLLQPDLIDVSFENVRFNQGLVSYRRSPPTRMPKGQFHTYLMPPRHVGQNLDPLPVGVFLASKAAREELGRLFFSRNQFSVFLHHKSNYKIFCNSFGWGFEHLRYLYVDLGPREHRSLRIGPGVHRTVMRLWADFCKKAAENMPNLVDFSLKCRVKDLEVATKLISAMDPFPPLVRCAIWLNHQQDDDIYPVVRRAAWRLTDNLDKPSFPFSRLPKEVQLIILENLLGNSHDPYIQPRKDLKNTHGVVTFQDRRRHRTSNLCLTCCGTCSPMRAMCFCSTRQTAYSTTCSCFTSPVNYFLVSRGFYEDARRVFFSQNTFAFVDGNPDSMMRILHYIPTDSFAYMGHLTFKFPFSWSARYTRPDDEVLVSWAILRRFIREHFDISRLSVTIVDLSQKNPYSTASNRLMRTLVKSFSDLRGLRDFRVYLASDRAFEKEAESAVMGPCAERSIIRTLPFIGEKPSLSSSSN
;
A
#
# COMPACT_ATOMS: atom_id res chain seq x y z
N MET A 1 37.74 -19.75 14.00
CA MET A 1 37.65 -18.33 13.57
C MET A 1 37.68 -18.23 12.04
N GLU A 2 38.19 -19.25 11.33
CA GLU A 2 38.13 -19.34 9.85
C GLU A 2 36.77 -19.83 9.30
N ASP A 3 35.95 -20.56 10.07
CA ASP A 3 34.58 -20.96 9.67
C ASP A 3 33.54 -19.82 9.66
N LEU A 4 33.94 -18.59 10.02
CA LEU A 4 33.07 -17.39 9.91
C LEU A 4 33.01 -16.84 8.48
N MET A 5 33.96 -17.19 7.60
CA MET A 5 34.11 -16.55 6.29
C MET A 5 33.32 -17.22 5.16
N LEU A 6 32.83 -18.46 5.33
CA LEU A 6 32.14 -19.21 4.27
C LEU A 6 30.64 -18.89 4.15
N ASP A 7 30.00 -18.42 5.23
CA ASP A 7 28.58 -18.05 5.23
C ASP A 7 28.37 -16.55 4.87
N ASP A 8 29.43 -15.72 5.01
CA ASP A 8 29.40 -14.29 4.70
C ASP A 8 29.21 -14.00 3.19
N ALA A 9 29.61 -14.90 2.28
CA ALA A 9 29.44 -14.69 0.84
C ALA A 9 27.99 -14.94 0.37
N ALA A 10 27.33 -15.99 0.87
CA ALA A 10 25.90 -16.23 0.61
C ALA A 10 25.03 -15.15 1.28
N PHE A 11 25.46 -14.69 2.46
CA PHE A 11 24.81 -13.63 3.22
C PHE A 11 25.00 -12.23 2.61
N ALA A 12 26.21 -11.89 2.16
CA ALA A 12 26.49 -10.68 1.36
C ALA A 12 25.73 -10.70 0.04
N ALA A 13 25.43 -11.88 -0.51
CA ALA A 13 24.63 -12.00 -1.71
C ALA A 13 23.10 -11.84 -1.47
N PHE A 14 22.62 -12.20 -0.28
CA PHE A 14 21.28 -11.83 0.21
C PHE A 14 21.15 -10.32 0.50
N LEU A 15 22.26 -9.66 0.85
CA LEU A 15 22.40 -8.20 0.82
C LEU A 15 22.51 -7.64 -0.62
N ASP A 16 23.17 -8.34 -1.55
CA ASP A 16 23.21 -8.00 -2.98
C ASP A 16 21.87 -8.20 -3.69
N TRP A 17 20.92 -8.95 -3.12
CA TRP A 17 19.52 -8.89 -3.55
C TRP A 17 18.93 -7.48 -3.43
N GLU A 18 19.46 -6.65 -2.51
CA GLU A 18 19.22 -5.20 -2.49
C GLU A 18 20.24 -4.38 -3.30
N MET A 19 21.42 -4.90 -3.69
CA MET A 19 22.55 -4.15 -4.29
C MET A 19 23.03 -4.47 -5.74
N ALA A 20 22.72 -5.60 -6.38
CA ALA A 20 23.08 -5.92 -7.78
C ALA A 20 21.80 -6.27 -8.59
N ILE A 21 21.59 -5.90 -9.86
CA ILE A 21 22.40 -6.15 -11.06
C ILE A 21 22.20 -4.97 -12.04
N VAL A 22 23.29 -4.29 -12.38
CA VAL A 22 23.37 -3.37 -13.54
C VAL A 22 23.69 -4.21 -14.77
N ASP A 23 22.91 -4.02 -15.82
CA ASP A 23 23.23 -4.45 -17.18
C ASP A 23 23.70 -3.20 -17.94
N PRO A 24 24.98 -3.07 -18.31
CA PRO A 24 25.52 -1.83 -18.87
C PRO A 24 25.10 -1.53 -20.33
N ASP A 25 24.39 -2.43 -21.01
CA ASP A 25 24.24 -2.38 -22.48
C ASP A 25 22.84 -2.03 -23.00
N ASN A 26 22.04 -1.21 -22.32
CA ASN A 26 20.75 -0.78 -22.90
C ASN A 26 20.36 0.68 -22.61
N PRO A 27 20.80 1.65 -23.43
CA PRO A 27 20.24 3.00 -23.43
C PRO A 27 19.00 3.04 -24.31
N LEU A 28 17.81 3.15 -23.72
CA LEU A 28 16.61 3.57 -24.43
C LEU A 28 16.32 5.02 -24.06
N GLU A 29 16.83 5.92 -24.89
CA GLU A 29 16.39 7.31 -24.99
C GLU A 29 15.05 7.37 -25.73
N ASP A 30 14.10 8.16 -25.24
CA ASP A 30 12.98 8.66 -26.03
C ASP A 30 12.62 10.06 -25.51
N PRO A 31 12.93 11.15 -26.24
CA PRO A 31 12.45 12.49 -25.94
C PRO A 31 11.22 12.86 -26.76
N ASP A 32 10.48 13.83 -26.24
CA ASP A 32 9.49 14.67 -26.93
C ASP A 32 8.01 14.22 -26.91
N TYR A 33 7.31 14.71 -25.87
CA TYR A 33 5.90 15.06 -25.99
C TYR A 33 5.65 16.44 -25.35
N ILE A 34 5.38 17.44 -26.20
CA ILE A 34 4.96 18.80 -25.81
C ILE A 34 3.49 18.97 -26.19
N PRO A 35 2.56 19.26 -25.26
CA PRO A 35 1.27 19.82 -25.61
C PRO A 35 1.31 21.36 -25.54
N GLY A 36 0.90 22.00 -26.64
CA GLY A 36 0.81 23.44 -26.80
C GLY A 36 -0.31 24.11 -25.99
N PRO A 37 -0.34 25.46 -25.93
CA PRO A 37 -1.25 26.19 -25.07
C PRO A 37 -2.61 26.42 -25.74
N ALA A 38 -3.69 25.98 -25.09
CA ALA A 38 -5.04 26.43 -25.41
C ALA A 38 -5.36 27.69 -24.59
N ALA A 39 -5.44 28.82 -25.28
CA ALA A 39 -5.98 30.06 -24.75
C ALA A 39 -7.51 29.96 -24.66
N MET A 40 -8.10 30.34 -23.53
CA MET A 40 -9.54 30.55 -23.43
C MET A 40 -9.81 31.87 -22.70
N ARG A 41 -10.56 32.72 -23.40
CA ARG A 41 -10.89 34.12 -23.07
C ARG A 41 -11.86 34.17 -21.88
N ILE A 42 -11.66 35.16 -21.03
CA ILE A 42 -12.61 35.60 -20.02
C ILE A 42 -13.63 36.49 -20.74
N HIS A 43 -14.91 36.14 -20.63
CA HIS A 43 -16.02 37.04 -20.93
C HIS A 43 -16.55 37.58 -19.61
N ASP A 44 -16.61 38.91 -19.52
CA ASP A 44 -17.26 39.66 -18.45
C ASP A 44 -18.78 39.76 -18.68
N ASN A 45 -19.47 39.97 -17.55
CA ASN A 45 -20.84 40.45 -17.37
C ASN A 45 -21.99 39.48 -17.70
N GLU A 46 -22.82 39.19 -16.70
CA GLU A 46 -24.05 39.96 -16.47
C GLU A 46 -24.69 39.62 -15.11
N SER A 47 -25.17 40.68 -14.46
CA SER A 47 -26.03 40.73 -13.29
C SER A 47 -27.41 40.18 -13.59
N ILE A 48 -27.92 39.26 -12.76
CA ILE A 48 -29.36 38.95 -12.71
C ILE A 48 -29.83 39.02 -11.26
N SER A 49 -30.87 39.84 -11.12
CA SER A 49 -31.64 40.26 -9.97
C SER A 49 -32.56 39.18 -9.39
N ASP A 50 -32.92 39.39 -8.12
CA ASP A 50 -34.21 39.12 -7.47
C ASP A 50 -34.91 37.79 -7.75
N VAL A 51 -34.85 36.90 -6.77
CA VAL A 51 -35.81 35.79 -6.63
C VAL A 51 -36.49 35.88 -5.27
N ASP A 52 -37.81 36.00 -5.35
CA ASP A 52 -38.81 36.02 -4.28
C ASP A 52 -38.56 35.01 -3.16
N THR A 53 -38.58 35.51 -1.93
CA THR A 53 -38.72 34.70 -0.71
C THR A 53 -40.21 34.55 -0.42
N GLY A 54 -40.81 33.48 -0.97
CA GLY A 54 -42.18 33.09 -0.70
C GLY A 54 -42.34 32.44 0.68
N ASP A 55 -43.27 32.98 1.45
CA ASP A 55 -43.77 32.52 2.75
C ASP A 55 -44.05 31.01 2.83
N CYS A 56 -43.44 30.36 3.81
CA CYS A 56 -43.86 29.06 4.36
C CYS A 56 -43.48 29.01 5.83
N ALA A 57 -44.14 29.82 6.65
CA ALA A 57 -44.06 29.73 8.11
C ALA A 57 -45.45 30.00 8.71
N GLU A 58 -46.33 29.01 8.66
CA GLU A 58 -47.46 28.98 9.58
C GLU A 58 -47.92 27.55 9.85
N LEU A 59 -48.19 27.28 11.14
CA LEU A 59 -48.88 26.13 11.71
C LEU A 59 -48.01 24.89 12.00
N VAL A 60 -47.53 24.75 13.25
CA VAL A 60 -48.14 23.91 14.31
C VAL A 60 -47.45 24.25 15.65
N GLU A 61 -47.98 25.21 16.40
CA GLU A 61 -47.74 25.31 17.85
C GLU A 61 -48.85 24.56 18.57
N THR A 62 -48.66 23.25 18.78
CA THR A 62 -49.43 22.51 19.79
C THR A 62 -48.57 22.36 21.04
N GLU A 63 -49.02 23.02 22.11
CA GLU A 63 -48.47 22.94 23.46
C GLU A 63 -48.28 21.48 23.92
N ILE A 64 -47.03 21.05 24.04
CA ILE A 64 -46.64 19.93 24.90
C ILE A 64 -46.00 20.53 26.15
N ARG A 65 -46.82 21.00 27.09
CA ARG A 65 -46.37 21.40 28.43
C ARG A 65 -46.24 20.15 29.30
N GLY A 66 -45.01 19.79 29.68
CA GLY A 66 -44.77 19.01 30.91
C GLY A 66 -43.63 17.99 30.92
N ALA A 67 -43.12 17.54 29.77
CA ALA A 67 -41.95 16.67 29.73
C ALA A 67 -40.67 17.51 29.51
N PRO A 68 -39.55 17.24 30.22
CA PRO A 68 -38.28 17.84 29.86
C PRO A 68 -37.99 17.49 28.40
N MET A 69 -37.95 18.51 27.56
CA MET A 69 -37.76 18.34 26.13
C MET A 69 -36.32 17.89 25.90
N VAL A 70 -36.12 16.58 25.73
CA VAL A 70 -34.80 15.99 25.51
C VAL A 70 -34.24 16.56 24.21
N THR A 71 -33.15 17.32 24.32
CA THR A 71 -32.45 17.89 23.17
C THR A 71 -31.38 16.92 22.67
N PHE A 72 -30.82 17.18 21.48
CA PHE A 72 -29.68 16.41 20.97
C PHE A 72 -28.50 16.40 21.95
N LEU A 73 -28.26 17.51 22.66
CA LEU A 73 -27.16 17.66 23.61
C LEU A 73 -27.37 16.81 24.88
N ASP A 74 -28.59 16.37 25.16
CA ASP A 74 -28.90 15.50 26.31
C ASP A 74 -28.69 14.01 25.98
N LEU A 75 -28.46 13.66 24.71
CA LEU A 75 -28.28 12.29 24.29
C LEU A 75 -26.92 11.71 24.74
N PRO A 76 -26.82 10.39 24.98
CA PRO A 76 -25.55 9.72 25.19
C PRO A 76 -24.58 9.91 24.01
N GLU A 77 -23.27 9.93 24.28
CA GLU A 77 -22.26 10.22 23.26
C GLU A 77 -22.34 9.24 22.08
N ASP A 78 -22.52 7.94 22.33
CA ASP A 78 -22.64 6.90 21.29
C ASP A 78 -23.83 7.11 20.36
N ILE A 79 -24.95 7.61 20.88
CA ILE A 79 -26.12 7.98 20.09
C ILE A 79 -25.84 9.23 19.25
N LYS A 80 -25.23 10.27 19.85
CA LYS A 80 -24.82 11.48 19.12
C LYS A 80 -23.93 11.11 17.94
N ILE A 81 -22.92 10.26 18.16
CA ILE A 81 -21.99 9.81 17.12
C ILE A 81 -22.75 9.15 15.96
N LYS A 82 -23.65 8.20 16.24
CA LYS A 82 -24.43 7.53 15.20
C LYS A 82 -25.30 8.51 14.39
N ILE A 83 -25.89 9.50 15.05
CA ILE A 83 -26.67 10.54 14.37
C ILE A 83 -25.76 11.39 13.47
N LEU A 84 -24.59 11.80 13.97
CA LEU A 84 -23.65 12.60 13.19
C LEU A 84 -23.04 11.82 12.02
N GLU A 85 -22.84 10.50 12.16
CA GLU A 85 -22.47 9.60 11.07
C GLU A 85 -23.59 9.50 10.03
N TYR A 86 -24.84 9.36 10.48
CA TYR A 86 -26.01 9.29 9.61
C TYR A 86 -26.22 10.57 8.80
N VAL A 87 -26.05 11.74 9.44
CA VAL A 87 -26.15 13.06 8.81
C VAL A 87 -24.90 13.39 7.97
N GLY A 88 -23.85 12.57 8.04
CA GLY A 88 -22.63 12.74 7.26
C GLY A 88 -21.70 13.83 7.78
N LEU A 89 -21.88 14.32 9.01
CA LEU A 89 -20.93 15.21 9.68
C LEU A 89 -19.68 14.45 10.14
N LEU A 90 -19.86 13.21 10.59
CA LEU A 90 -18.77 12.28 10.86
C LEU A 90 -18.64 11.29 9.69
N GLN A 91 -17.48 11.29 9.05
CA GLN A 91 -17.20 10.43 7.91
C GLN A 91 -15.93 9.62 8.18
N PRO A 92 -15.89 8.34 7.77
CA PRO A 92 -14.68 7.52 7.87
C PRO A 92 -13.63 7.91 6.82
N ASP A 93 -14.00 8.74 5.84
CA ASP A 93 -13.16 9.14 4.71
C ASP A 93 -12.41 10.45 5.00
N LEU A 94 -11.37 10.70 4.20
CA LEU A 94 -10.54 11.90 4.32
C LEU A 94 -11.27 13.15 3.80
N ILE A 95 -11.48 14.12 4.68
CA ILE A 95 -12.12 15.41 4.38
C ILE A 95 -11.08 16.40 3.88
N ASP A 96 -11.23 16.89 2.65
CA ASP A 96 -10.36 17.92 2.10
C ASP A 96 -10.90 19.33 2.35
N VAL A 97 -10.23 20.07 3.22
CA VAL A 97 -10.65 21.40 3.64
C VAL A 97 -10.53 22.43 2.52
N SER A 98 -9.64 22.20 1.55
CA SER A 98 -9.34 23.17 0.51
C SER A 98 -10.43 23.24 -0.56
N PHE A 99 -11.27 22.20 -0.64
CA PHE A 99 -12.35 22.08 -1.62
C PHE A 99 -13.74 22.38 -1.03
N GLU A 100 -13.86 22.71 0.26
CA GLU A 100 -15.18 22.95 0.86
C GLU A 100 -15.91 24.13 0.18
N ASN A 101 -15.19 25.21 -0.17
CA ASN A 101 -15.76 26.32 -0.94
C ASN A 101 -16.25 25.90 -2.34
N VAL A 102 -15.63 24.88 -2.94
CA VAL A 102 -16.06 24.33 -4.23
C VAL A 102 -17.32 23.49 -4.05
N ARG A 103 -17.47 22.77 -2.94
CA ARG A 103 -18.70 22.01 -2.61
C ARG A 103 -19.92 22.92 -2.48
N PHE A 104 -19.77 24.06 -1.81
CA PHE A 104 -20.86 25.05 -1.70
C PHE A 104 -21.30 25.58 -3.07
N ASN A 105 -20.37 25.83 -3.98
CA ASN A 105 -20.68 26.39 -5.30
C ASN A 105 -21.24 25.36 -6.31
N GLN A 106 -21.02 24.06 -6.09
CA GLN A 106 -21.47 22.98 -6.99
C GLN A 106 -22.83 22.36 -6.61
N GLY A 107 -23.53 22.89 -5.61
CA GLY A 107 -24.80 22.40 -5.07
C GLY A 107 -26.00 22.32 -6.03
N LEU A 108 -25.80 22.45 -7.34
CA LEU A 108 -26.84 22.40 -8.38
C LEU A 108 -26.79 21.17 -9.29
N VAL A 109 -25.77 20.30 -9.18
CA VAL A 109 -25.70 19.07 -9.99
C VAL A 109 -25.66 17.85 -9.08
N SER A 110 -26.84 17.35 -8.71
CA SER A 110 -27.03 16.10 -7.98
C SER A 110 -26.57 14.93 -8.86
N TYR A 111 -25.32 14.49 -8.71
CA TYR A 111 -24.91 13.18 -9.19
C TYR A 111 -25.45 12.14 -8.21
N ARG A 112 -26.43 11.35 -8.66
CA ARG A 112 -26.96 10.20 -7.92
C ARG A 112 -25.80 9.32 -7.41
N ARG A 113 -25.85 9.02 -6.10
CA ARG A 113 -24.97 8.06 -5.40
C ARG A 113 -24.74 6.80 -6.24
N SER A 114 -23.50 6.53 -6.60
CA SER A 114 -22.99 5.18 -6.42
C SER A 114 -22.55 5.07 -4.95
N PRO A 115 -22.80 3.96 -4.25
CA PRO A 115 -22.29 3.80 -2.88
C PRO A 115 -20.77 4.04 -2.90
N PRO A 116 -20.18 4.63 -1.85
CA PRO A 116 -18.74 4.80 -1.78
C PRO A 116 -18.13 3.41 -1.86
N THR A 117 -17.67 3.03 -3.05
CA THR A 117 -16.75 1.91 -3.20
C THR A 117 -15.50 2.35 -2.49
N ARG A 118 -15.43 2.08 -1.19
CA ARG A 118 -14.16 2.01 -0.46
C ARG A 118 -13.22 1.27 -1.39
N MET A 119 -12.12 1.90 -1.78
CA MET A 119 -11.04 1.15 -2.42
C MET A 119 -10.75 -0.02 -1.46
N PRO A 120 -10.96 -1.28 -1.87
CA PRO A 120 -10.59 -2.40 -1.05
C PRO A 120 -9.11 -2.24 -0.67
N LYS A 121 -8.76 -2.63 0.57
CA LYS A 121 -7.36 -2.68 1.01
C LYS A 121 -6.50 -3.24 -0.13
N GLY A 122 -5.52 -2.48 -0.60
CA GLY A 122 -4.72 -2.84 -1.78
C GLY A 122 -4.70 -1.82 -2.91
N GLN A 123 -5.82 -1.16 -3.22
CA GLN A 123 -5.93 -0.38 -4.48
C GLN A 123 -5.34 1.05 -4.44
N PHE A 124 -4.34 1.30 -3.60
CA PHE A 124 -3.59 2.56 -3.68
C PHE A 124 -2.62 2.52 -4.85
N HIS A 125 -3.09 2.95 -6.02
CA HIS A 125 -2.26 3.13 -7.20
C HIS A 125 -1.29 4.30 -7.00
N THR A 126 -0.04 4.14 -7.45
CA THR A 126 1.03 5.16 -7.33
C THR A 126 0.99 6.26 -8.37
N TYR A 127 0.33 6.03 -9.50
CA TYR A 127 0.17 7.10 -10.46
C TYR A 127 -0.89 8.04 -9.91
N LEU A 128 -0.40 9.21 -9.49
CA LEU A 128 -1.04 10.51 -9.30
C LEU A 128 -2.32 10.71 -10.12
N MET A 129 -3.36 9.96 -9.79
CA MET A 129 -4.66 10.59 -9.65
C MET A 129 -4.71 10.92 -8.16
N PRO A 130 -4.90 12.19 -7.75
CA PRO A 130 -5.53 12.46 -6.46
C PRO A 130 -6.69 11.46 -6.37
N PRO A 131 -6.93 10.80 -5.22
CA PRO A 131 -7.96 9.76 -5.15
C PRO A 131 -9.15 10.28 -5.94
N ARG A 132 -9.55 9.63 -7.04
CA ARG A 132 -10.69 10.11 -7.85
C ARG A 132 -11.99 10.15 -7.01
N HIS A 133 -11.88 9.80 -5.73
CA HIS A 133 -12.84 9.85 -4.65
C HIS A 133 -12.77 11.09 -3.74
N VAL A 134 -11.72 11.94 -3.79
CA VAL A 134 -11.76 13.25 -3.09
C VAL A 134 -12.89 14.13 -3.67
N GLY A 135 -13.26 13.87 -4.93
CA GLY A 135 -14.44 14.46 -5.58
C GLY A 135 -15.69 13.58 -5.60
N GLN A 136 -15.79 12.50 -4.80
CA GLN A 136 -17.02 11.69 -4.71
C GLN A 136 -17.82 11.90 -3.42
N ASN A 137 -17.24 12.55 -2.41
CA ASN A 137 -18.00 13.15 -1.30
C ASN A 137 -18.29 14.62 -1.69
N LEU A 138 -19.19 14.80 -2.66
CA LEU A 138 -19.63 16.11 -3.16
C LEU A 138 -20.71 16.75 -2.28
N ASP A 139 -21.26 16.00 -1.32
CA ASP A 139 -22.21 16.57 -0.39
C ASP A 139 -21.47 17.57 0.51
N PRO A 140 -21.92 18.84 0.58
CA PRO A 140 -21.33 19.83 1.47
C PRO A 140 -21.43 19.31 2.90
N LEU A 141 -20.38 19.51 3.70
CA LEU A 141 -20.46 19.14 5.10
C LEU A 141 -21.56 19.99 5.76
N PRO A 142 -22.42 19.40 6.60
CA PRO A 142 -23.51 20.11 7.25
C PRO A 142 -22.99 21.01 8.39
N VAL A 143 -22.01 21.87 8.10
CA VAL A 143 -21.31 22.74 9.06
C VAL A 143 -22.22 23.80 9.67
N GLY A 144 -23.39 24.04 9.07
CA GLY A 144 -24.42 24.92 9.64
C GLY A 144 -24.88 24.49 11.03
N VAL A 145 -24.75 23.20 11.38
CA VAL A 145 -25.06 22.71 12.74
C VAL A 145 -24.20 23.36 13.82
N PHE A 146 -22.98 23.79 13.50
CA PHE A 146 -22.11 24.51 14.43
C PHE A 146 -22.57 25.95 14.69
N LEU A 147 -23.49 26.48 13.89
CA LEU A 147 -24.06 27.82 14.06
C LEU A 147 -25.34 27.83 14.89
N ALA A 148 -25.92 26.65 15.17
CA ALA A 148 -27.19 26.55 15.90
C ALA A 148 -27.11 27.10 17.33
N SER A 149 -26.02 26.83 18.06
CA SER A 149 -25.74 27.41 19.37
C SER A 149 -24.27 27.29 19.75
N LYS A 150 -23.81 28.06 20.75
CA LYS A 150 -22.46 27.94 21.29
C LYS A 150 -22.18 26.55 21.88
N ALA A 151 -23.15 25.99 22.62
CA ALA A 151 -23.04 24.66 23.20
C ALA A 151 -22.94 23.58 22.10
N ALA A 152 -23.75 23.68 21.05
CA ALA A 152 -23.67 22.79 19.90
C ALA A 152 -22.31 22.90 19.21
N ARG A 153 -21.80 24.13 19.01
CA ARG A 153 -20.47 24.34 18.43
C ARG A 153 -19.36 23.65 19.21
N GLU A 154 -19.33 23.83 20.53
CA GLU A 154 -18.30 23.27 21.39
C GLU A 154 -18.37 21.74 21.41
N GLU A 155 -19.55 21.17 21.65
CA GLU A 155 -19.71 19.72 21.76
C GLU A 155 -19.55 19.00 20.41
N LEU A 156 -20.23 19.48 19.38
CA LEU A 156 -20.15 18.87 18.04
C LEU A 156 -18.79 19.10 17.43
N GLY A 157 -18.16 20.26 17.65
CA GLY A 157 -16.81 20.58 17.20
C GLY A 157 -15.79 19.59 17.74
N ARG A 158 -15.86 19.31 19.05
CA ARG A 158 -15.02 18.28 19.68
C ARG A 158 -15.16 16.92 18.99
N LEU A 159 -16.38 16.46 18.74
CA LEU A 159 -16.62 15.19 18.05
C LEU A 159 -16.14 15.23 16.59
N PHE A 160 -16.41 16.32 15.88
CA PHE A 160 -16.02 16.52 14.49
C PHE A 160 -14.51 16.44 14.29
N PHE A 161 -13.73 17.22 15.05
CA PHE A 161 -12.27 17.27 14.89
C PHE A 161 -11.56 16.03 15.43
N SER A 162 -12.14 15.36 16.44
CA SER A 162 -11.51 14.18 17.06
C SER A 162 -11.80 12.86 16.34
N ARG A 163 -12.82 12.81 15.47
CA ARG A 163 -13.23 11.59 14.75
C ARG A 163 -12.92 11.64 13.26
N ASN A 164 -13.04 12.80 12.64
CA ASN A 164 -12.80 12.94 11.21
C ASN A 164 -11.31 12.99 10.88
N GLN A 165 -11.00 12.55 9.66
CA GLN A 165 -9.67 12.63 9.08
C GLN A 165 -9.61 13.82 8.13
N PHE A 166 -8.61 14.69 8.27
CA PHE A 166 -8.52 15.90 7.47
C PHE A 166 -7.31 15.91 6.53
N SER A 167 -7.49 16.51 5.36
CA SER A 167 -6.46 16.80 4.36
C SER A 167 -6.37 18.30 4.13
N VAL A 168 -5.14 18.81 4.04
CA VAL A 168 -4.86 20.21 3.71
C VAL A 168 -3.72 20.32 2.70
N PHE A 169 -3.87 21.23 1.73
CA PHE A 169 -2.79 21.61 0.83
C PHE A 169 -2.10 22.87 1.32
N LEU A 170 -0.79 22.83 1.49
CA LEU A 170 0.02 23.98 1.90
C LEU A 170 0.89 24.49 0.74
N HIS A 171 0.26 24.77 -0.40
CA HIS A 171 0.96 25.29 -1.59
C HIS A 171 1.14 26.81 -1.56
N HIS A 172 0.19 27.52 -0.93
CA HIS A 172 0.15 28.99 -0.89
C HIS A 172 -0.18 29.52 0.50
N LYS A 173 0.19 30.79 0.74
CA LYS A 173 -0.16 31.52 1.97
C LYS A 173 -1.68 31.63 2.16
N SER A 174 -2.45 31.70 1.08
CA SER A 174 -3.91 31.71 1.13
C SER A 174 -4.48 30.40 1.67
N ASN A 175 -3.98 29.24 1.21
CA ASN A 175 -4.43 27.94 1.71
C ASN A 175 -4.16 27.80 3.21
N TYR A 176 -2.97 28.20 3.66
CA TYR A 176 -2.62 28.17 5.07
C TYR A 176 -3.50 29.11 5.93
N LYS A 177 -3.82 30.31 5.42
CA LYS A 177 -4.76 31.22 6.09
C LYS A 177 -6.17 30.64 6.19
N ILE A 178 -6.68 30.05 5.11
CA ILE A 178 -8.00 29.41 5.08
C ILE A 178 -8.04 28.28 6.12
N PHE A 179 -7.00 27.44 6.16
CA PHE A 179 -6.86 26.40 7.16
C PHE A 179 -6.90 26.98 8.59
N CYS A 180 -6.05 27.97 8.88
CA CYS A 180 -6.03 28.62 10.21
C CYS A 180 -7.38 29.21 10.61
N ASN A 181 -8.06 29.90 9.70
CA ASN A 181 -9.32 30.56 10.00
C ASN A 181 -10.46 29.55 10.18
N SER A 182 -10.46 28.48 9.39
CA SER A 182 -11.55 27.50 9.38
C SER A 182 -11.43 26.51 10.54
N PHE A 183 -10.20 26.12 10.90
CA PHE A 183 -9.93 25.08 11.90
C PHE A 183 -9.43 25.63 13.24
N GLY A 184 -9.09 26.91 13.31
CA GLY A 184 -8.45 27.52 14.49
C GLY A 184 -9.21 27.33 15.79
N TRP A 185 -10.55 27.27 15.74
CA TRP A 185 -11.42 27.08 16.89
C TRP A 185 -11.51 25.62 17.38
N GLY A 186 -10.94 24.66 16.64
CA GLY A 186 -10.97 23.23 16.99
C GLY A 186 -9.62 22.53 16.86
N PHE A 187 -8.53 23.28 16.74
CA PHE A 187 -7.18 22.73 16.69
C PHE A 187 -6.85 21.86 17.90
N GLU A 188 -7.36 22.23 19.08
CA GLU A 188 -7.16 21.45 20.30
C GLU A 188 -7.78 20.06 20.23
N HIS A 189 -8.78 19.83 19.39
CA HIS A 189 -9.48 18.56 19.24
C HIS A 189 -9.03 17.76 18.01
N LEU A 190 -8.18 18.34 17.16
CA LEU A 190 -7.75 17.74 15.90
C LEU A 190 -6.82 16.54 16.16
N ARG A 191 -7.26 15.34 15.76
CA ARG A 191 -6.49 14.10 16.01
C ARG A 191 -5.78 13.52 14.79
N TYR A 192 -6.31 13.76 13.59
CA TYR A 192 -5.91 13.06 12.37
C TYR A 192 -5.71 14.06 11.23
N LEU A 193 -4.47 14.23 10.77
CA LEU A 193 -4.15 15.22 9.74
C LEU A 193 -3.18 14.69 8.67
N TYR A 194 -3.56 14.90 7.42
CA TYR A 194 -2.72 14.72 6.25
C TYR A 194 -2.40 16.08 5.62
N VAL A 195 -1.12 16.30 5.31
CA VAL A 195 -0.63 17.54 4.69
C VAL A 195 0.05 17.21 3.37
N ASP A 196 -0.41 17.84 2.29
CA ASP A 196 0.31 17.88 1.01
C ASP A 196 1.01 19.24 0.88
N LEU A 197 2.33 19.21 0.95
CA LEU A 197 3.21 20.37 0.98
C LEU A 197 4.06 20.40 -0.28
N GLY A 198 4.08 21.54 -0.97
CA GLY A 198 4.98 21.71 -2.10
C GLY A 198 4.65 22.92 -2.97
N PRO A 199 5.54 23.28 -3.89
CA PRO A 199 5.20 24.18 -4.98
C PRO A 199 4.11 23.56 -5.87
N ARG A 200 3.33 24.40 -6.57
CA ARG A 200 2.35 23.94 -7.56
C ARG A 200 2.98 22.99 -8.61
N GLU A 201 2.14 22.18 -9.24
CA GLU A 201 2.50 21.27 -10.36
C GLU A 201 3.43 20.11 -9.98
N HIS A 202 3.38 19.64 -8.72
CA HIS A 202 4.16 18.46 -8.28
C HIS A 202 5.68 18.61 -8.47
N ARG A 203 6.18 19.85 -8.49
CA ARG A 203 7.61 20.15 -8.56
C ARG A 203 8.29 19.82 -7.24
N SER A 204 9.55 19.40 -7.29
CA SER A 204 10.35 19.17 -6.07
C SER A 204 10.66 20.49 -5.36
N LEU A 205 10.48 20.52 -4.05
CA LEU A 205 10.95 21.57 -3.15
C LEU A 205 12.48 21.64 -3.17
N ARG A 206 13.03 22.85 -3.18
CA ARG A 206 14.46 23.17 -3.27
C ARG A 206 14.82 24.24 -2.27
N ILE A 207 16.10 24.38 -1.94
CA ILE A 207 16.59 25.59 -1.27
C ILE A 207 16.76 26.66 -2.34
N GLY A 208 15.91 27.67 -2.31
CA GLY A 208 15.92 28.73 -3.30
C GLY A 208 14.93 29.85 -3.00
N PRO A 209 15.05 30.99 -3.70
CA PRO A 209 14.17 32.14 -3.50
C PRO A 209 12.73 31.87 -4.00
N GLY A 210 11.86 32.86 -3.82
CA GLY A 210 10.50 32.84 -4.35
C GLY A 210 9.58 31.82 -3.66
N VAL A 211 8.92 30.98 -4.46
CA VAL A 211 7.90 30.03 -4.00
C VAL A 211 8.48 29.01 -3.02
N HIS A 212 9.69 28.50 -3.26
CA HIS A 212 10.31 27.51 -2.37
C HIS A 212 10.58 28.05 -0.97
N ARG A 213 11.17 29.26 -0.86
CA ARG A 213 11.34 29.96 0.43
C ARG A 213 10.00 30.19 1.13
N THR A 214 8.97 30.53 0.35
CA THR A 214 7.62 30.77 0.88
C THR A 214 7.03 29.48 1.47
N VAL A 215 7.07 28.36 0.74
CA VAL A 215 6.59 27.05 1.21
C VAL A 215 7.35 26.60 2.46
N MET A 216 8.67 26.74 2.50
CA MET A 216 9.47 26.39 3.69
C MET A 216 9.11 27.25 4.92
N ARG A 217 8.82 28.54 4.72
CA ARG A 217 8.36 29.42 5.81
C ARG A 217 6.96 29.02 6.29
N LEU A 218 6.03 28.76 5.37
CA LEU A 218 4.69 28.29 5.71
C LEU A 218 4.75 26.98 6.49
N TRP A 219 5.64 26.08 6.10
CA TRP A 219 5.87 24.84 6.82
C TRP A 219 6.37 25.08 8.23
N ALA A 220 7.42 25.89 8.41
CA ALA A 220 7.92 26.23 9.75
C ALA A 220 6.84 26.89 10.63
N ASP A 221 6.06 27.82 10.06
CA ASP A 221 4.94 28.46 10.76
C ASP A 221 3.85 27.42 11.15
N PHE A 222 3.54 26.49 10.26
CA PHE A 222 2.61 25.39 10.52
C PHE A 222 3.12 24.48 11.65
N CYS A 223 4.40 24.09 11.61
CA CYS A 223 5.02 23.26 12.65
C CYS A 223 4.93 23.91 14.03
N LYS A 224 5.22 25.22 14.10
CA LYS A 224 5.10 26.00 15.33
C LYS A 224 3.66 26.03 15.84
N LYS A 225 2.68 26.27 14.95
CA LYS A 225 1.27 26.27 15.34
C LYS A 225 0.76 24.89 15.78
N ALA A 226 1.22 23.82 15.14
CA ALA A 226 0.88 22.46 15.52
C ALA A 226 1.37 22.15 16.95
N ALA A 227 2.60 22.56 17.27
CA ALA A 227 3.16 22.47 18.62
C ALA A 227 2.32 23.21 19.67
N GLU A 228 1.91 24.44 19.36
CA GLU A 228 1.22 25.32 20.30
C GLU A 228 -0.27 24.97 20.48
N ASN A 229 -0.95 24.57 19.40
CA ASN A 229 -2.42 24.53 19.36
C ASN A 229 -3.01 23.16 19.04
N MET A 230 -2.22 22.16 18.67
CA MET A 230 -2.71 20.81 18.31
C MET A 230 -2.17 19.72 19.25
N PRO A 231 -2.34 19.84 20.59
CA PRO A 231 -1.78 18.90 21.55
C PRO A 231 -2.33 17.47 21.40
N ASN A 232 -3.53 17.33 20.86
CA ASN A 232 -4.20 16.04 20.67
C ASN A 232 -3.95 15.42 19.28
N LEU A 233 -3.02 15.95 18.47
CA LEU A 233 -2.68 15.35 17.19
C LEU A 233 -2.03 13.99 17.41
N VAL A 234 -2.70 12.92 16.97
CA VAL A 234 -2.27 11.53 17.21
C VAL A 234 -1.64 10.93 15.95
N ASP A 235 -2.29 11.14 14.80
CA ASP A 235 -1.79 10.64 13.53
C ASP A 235 -1.50 11.78 12.56
N PHE A 236 -0.31 11.72 11.98
CA PHE A 236 0.14 12.68 11.00
C PHE A 236 0.67 12.00 9.74
N SER A 237 0.35 12.56 8.58
CA SER A 237 0.92 12.12 7.31
C SER A 237 1.37 13.32 6.49
N LEU A 238 2.62 13.33 6.05
CA LEU A 238 3.22 14.41 5.24
C LEU A 238 3.60 13.90 3.87
N LYS A 239 3.09 14.54 2.83
CA LYS A 239 3.56 14.38 1.46
C LYS A 239 4.28 15.66 1.04
N CYS A 240 5.56 15.57 0.72
CA CYS A 240 6.30 16.71 0.19
C CYS A 240 7.42 16.27 -0.75
N ARG A 241 7.29 16.54 -2.05
CA ARG A 241 8.36 16.15 -2.99
C ARG A 241 9.61 16.99 -2.73
N VAL A 242 10.75 16.40 -2.42
CA VAL A 242 12.04 17.12 -2.22
C VAL A 242 13.00 16.88 -3.39
N LYS A 243 14.02 17.72 -3.51
CA LYS A 243 15.05 17.61 -4.57
C LYS A 243 16.32 16.91 -4.11
N ASP A 244 16.73 17.13 -2.87
CA ASP A 244 18.01 16.69 -2.32
C ASP A 244 17.94 16.50 -0.79
N LEU A 245 19.01 15.96 -0.22
CA LEU A 245 19.17 15.67 1.20
C LEU A 245 19.15 16.92 2.09
N GLU A 246 19.68 18.04 1.61
CA GLU A 246 19.73 19.29 2.37
C GLU A 246 18.32 19.85 2.60
N VAL A 247 17.50 19.85 1.54
CA VAL A 247 16.08 20.22 1.61
C VAL A 247 15.33 19.28 2.55
N ALA A 248 15.54 17.97 2.42
CA ALA A 248 14.88 16.98 3.26
C ALA A 248 15.21 17.18 4.74
N THR A 249 16.49 17.36 5.07
CA THR A 249 16.95 17.61 6.44
C THR A 249 16.30 18.87 7.00
N LYS A 250 16.32 19.97 6.25
CA LYS A 250 15.72 21.24 6.68
C LYS A 250 14.21 21.15 6.87
N LEU A 251 13.51 20.41 6.00
CA LEU A 251 12.08 20.17 6.10
C LEU A 251 11.73 19.39 7.38
N ILE A 252 12.51 18.34 7.65
CA ILE A 252 12.33 17.47 8.82
C ILE A 252 12.68 18.18 10.13
N SER A 253 13.77 18.94 10.19
CA SER A 253 14.14 19.71 11.39
C SER A 253 13.08 20.75 11.76
N ALA A 254 12.34 21.29 10.80
CA ALA A 254 11.23 22.18 11.11
C ALA A 254 10.12 21.47 11.92
N MET A 255 10.04 20.14 11.89
CA MET A 255 9.10 19.34 12.69
C MET A 255 9.58 19.08 14.12
N ASP A 256 10.74 19.59 14.53
CA ASP A 256 11.26 19.39 15.88
C ASP A 256 10.28 19.75 17.01
N PRO A 257 9.50 20.84 16.94
CA PRO A 257 8.57 21.19 18.00
C PRO A 257 7.24 20.42 17.96
N PHE A 258 7.02 19.49 17.03
CA PHE A 258 5.74 18.79 16.92
C PHE A 258 5.31 18.10 18.23
N PRO A 259 3.99 18.01 18.48
CA PRO A 259 3.49 17.18 19.56
C PRO A 259 3.85 15.70 19.35
N PRO A 260 3.97 14.90 20.43
CA PRO A 260 4.24 13.47 20.32
C PRO A 260 3.08 12.78 19.58
N LEU A 261 3.43 12.07 18.52
CA LEU A 261 2.49 11.34 17.66
C LEU A 261 2.44 9.87 18.07
N VAL A 262 1.31 9.21 17.81
CA VAL A 262 1.25 7.74 17.89
C VAL A 262 1.63 7.13 16.55
N ARG A 263 1.23 7.76 15.43
CA ARG A 263 1.55 7.28 14.08
C ARG A 263 2.02 8.41 13.19
N CYS A 264 3.08 8.15 12.43
CA CYS A 264 3.66 9.11 11.52
C CYS A 264 3.98 8.45 10.19
N ALA A 265 3.60 9.10 9.09
CA ALA A 265 4.00 8.70 7.75
C ALA A 265 4.53 9.92 6.99
N ILE A 266 5.68 9.78 6.35
CA ILE A 266 6.32 10.87 5.62
C ILE A 266 6.74 10.34 4.25
N TRP A 267 6.37 11.07 3.20
CA TRP A 267 6.68 10.78 1.82
C TRP A 267 7.41 11.96 1.21
N LEU A 268 8.60 11.70 0.65
CA LEU A 268 9.46 12.74 0.08
C LEU A 268 9.75 12.61 -1.42
N ASN A 269 9.63 11.42 -2.01
CA ASN A 269 9.84 11.26 -3.44
C ASN A 269 9.20 9.97 -4.00
N HIS A 270 9.01 9.93 -5.32
CA HIS A 270 8.49 8.74 -6.01
C HIS A 270 9.57 7.67 -6.21
N GLN A 271 10.83 8.07 -6.33
CA GLN A 271 11.97 7.17 -6.41
C GLN A 271 12.52 6.94 -5.00
N GLN A 272 13.13 5.78 -4.76
CA GLN A 272 13.87 5.53 -3.53
C GLN A 272 15.19 6.30 -3.56
N ASP A 273 15.54 6.88 -2.43
CA ASP A 273 16.77 7.64 -2.22
C ASP A 273 17.34 7.16 -0.88
N ASP A 274 18.46 6.43 -0.95
CA ASP A 274 19.06 5.75 0.20
C ASP A 274 19.73 6.72 1.17
N ASP A 275 20.05 7.95 0.74
CA ASP A 275 20.60 9.01 1.59
C ASP A 275 19.48 9.72 2.37
N ILE A 276 18.35 9.98 1.70
CA ILE A 276 17.22 10.67 2.32
C ILE A 276 16.40 9.73 3.22
N TYR A 277 16.26 8.46 2.86
CA TYR A 277 15.43 7.51 3.60
C TYR A 277 15.76 7.42 5.11
N PRO A 278 17.04 7.32 5.54
CA PRO A 278 17.40 7.33 6.96
C PRO A 278 16.93 8.59 7.71
N VAL A 279 16.95 9.76 7.05
CA VAL A 279 16.46 11.03 7.63
C VAL A 279 14.97 10.94 7.90
N VAL A 280 14.20 10.44 6.93
CA VAL A 280 12.74 10.28 7.05
C VAL A 280 12.37 9.27 8.14
N ARG A 281 13.06 8.11 8.17
CA ARG A 281 12.85 7.08 9.20
C ARG A 281 13.14 7.62 10.59
N ARG A 282 14.28 8.29 10.77
CA ARG A 282 14.68 8.88 12.06
C ARG A 282 13.67 9.93 12.53
N ALA A 283 13.18 10.78 11.62
CA ALA A 283 12.15 11.77 11.91
C ALA A 283 10.88 11.15 12.46
N ALA A 284 10.35 10.13 11.76
CA ALA A 284 9.13 9.45 12.17
C ALA A 284 9.30 8.74 13.53
N TRP A 285 10.46 8.14 13.78
CA TRP A 285 10.77 7.56 15.10
C TRP A 285 10.86 8.60 16.20
N ARG A 286 11.52 9.74 15.95
CA ARG A 286 11.56 10.85 16.92
C ARG A 286 10.15 11.33 17.26
N LEU A 287 9.34 11.58 16.23
CA LEU A 287 7.97 12.08 16.40
C LEU A 287 7.05 11.09 17.10
N THR A 288 7.36 9.80 17.06
CA THR A 288 6.58 8.74 17.72
C THR A 288 7.21 8.22 19.02
N ASP A 289 8.18 8.97 19.56
CA ASP A 289 8.91 8.63 20.77
C ASP A 289 9.51 7.20 20.72
N ASN A 290 10.01 6.80 19.55
CA ASN A 290 10.62 5.49 19.31
C ASN A 290 12.12 5.58 19.01
N LEU A 291 12.70 6.78 18.98
CA LEU A 291 14.11 6.97 18.64
C LEU A 291 15.06 6.50 19.75
N ASP A 292 14.79 6.91 20.99
CA ASP A 292 15.64 6.63 22.16
C ASP A 292 15.05 5.55 23.07
N LYS A 293 14.05 4.81 22.59
CA LYS A 293 13.44 3.72 23.38
C LYS A 293 14.48 2.63 23.63
N PRO A 294 14.59 2.13 24.87
CA PRO A 294 15.48 1.02 25.16
C PRO A 294 15.07 -0.20 24.33
N SER A 295 16.06 -0.93 23.82
CA SER A 295 15.81 -2.15 23.06
C SER A 295 14.96 -3.12 23.89
N PHE A 296 13.88 -3.59 23.28
CA PHE A 296 13.03 -4.61 23.89
C PHE A 296 13.88 -5.87 24.19
N PRO A 297 13.86 -6.41 25.42
CA PRO A 297 14.72 -7.53 25.83
C PRO A 297 14.20 -8.87 25.30
N PHE A 298 14.14 -9.00 23.96
CA PHE A 298 13.57 -10.15 23.24
C PHE A 298 14.11 -11.49 23.73
N SER A 299 15.42 -11.59 23.97
CA SER A 299 16.09 -12.82 24.38
C SER A 299 15.70 -13.32 25.77
N ARG A 300 15.07 -12.48 26.61
CA ARG A 300 14.59 -12.87 27.95
C ARG A 300 13.20 -13.51 27.92
N LEU A 301 12.51 -13.47 26.79
CA LEU A 301 11.20 -14.10 26.64
C LEU A 301 11.33 -15.62 26.56
N PRO A 302 10.30 -16.39 26.98
CA PRO A 302 10.20 -17.81 26.67
C PRO A 302 10.31 -18.07 25.16
N LYS A 303 10.88 -19.21 24.79
CA LYS A 303 11.18 -19.53 23.39
C LYS A 303 9.94 -19.51 22.52
N GLU A 304 8.82 -19.99 23.05
CA GLU A 304 7.52 -20.03 22.39
C GLU A 304 7.05 -18.61 22.03
N VAL A 305 7.22 -17.66 22.95
CA VAL A 305 6.84 -16.26 22.72
C VAL A 305 7.78 -15.60 21.70
N GLN A 306 9.08 -15.90 21.75
CA GLN A 306 10.04 -15.42 20.75
C GLN A 306 9.63 -15.87 19.34
N LEU A 307 9.28 -17.15 19.18
CA LEU A 307 8.82 -17.69 17.91
C LEU A 307 7.52 -17.01 17.46
N ILE A 308 6.49 -16.91 18.30
CA ILE A 308 5.23 -16.21 17.96
C ILE A 308 5.49 -14.77 17.47
N ILE A 309 6.43 -14.05 18.08
CA ILE A 309 6.81 -12.70 17.61
C ILE A 309 7.44 -12.78 16.21
N LEU A 310 8.38 -13.69 15.97
CA LEU A 310 9.00 -13.88 14.66
C LEU A 310 7.99 -14.28 13.59
N GLU A 311 7.01 -15.13 13.91
CA GLU A 311 5.94 -15.52 12.98
C GLU A 311 5.13 -14.31 12.53
N ASN A 312 4.79 -13.41 13.46
CA ASN A 312 4.08 -12.19 13.14
C ASN A 312 4.92 -11.21 12.31
N LEU A 313 6.23 -11.12 12.57
CA LEU A 313 7.14 -10.22 11.85
C LEU A 313 7.50 -10.73 10.44
N LEU A 314 7.68 -12.04 10.29
CA LEU A 314 8.26 -12.66 9.10
C LEU A 314 7.24 -13.40 8.22
N GLY A 315 6.12 -13.89 8.78
CA GLY A 315 5.18 -14.78 8.08
C GLY A 315 3.95 -14.09 7.48
N ASN A 316 3.50 -12.96 8.02
CA ASN A 316 2.22 -12.33 7.64
C ASN A 316 2.36 -11.03 6.83
N SER A 317 3.54 -10.82 6.23
CA SER A 317 3.81 -9.62 5.45
C SER A 317 3.10 -9.63 4.10
N HIS A 318 2.64 -8.46 3.64
CA HIS A 318 2.06 -8.29 2.31
C HIS A 318 3.16 -7.87 1.32
N ASP A 319 3.46 -8.68 0.31
CA ASP A 319 4.39 -8.29 -0.74
C ASP A 319 3.75 -7.25 -1.69
N PRO A 320 4.27 -6.01 -1.75
CA PRO A 320 3.68 -4.94 -2.57
C PRO A 320 3.68 -5.23 -4.07
N TYR A 321 4.50 -6.17 -4.54
CA TYR A 321 4.56 -6.53 -5.96
C TYR A 321 3.41 -7.44 -6.40
N ILE A 322 2.61 -7.94 -5.46
CA ILE A 322 1.42 -8.73 -5.75
C ILE A 322 0.24 -7.79 -5.96
N GLN A 323 -0.28 -7.70 -7.19
CA GLN A 323 -1.47 -6.89 -7.50
C GLN A 323 -2.70 -7.35 -6.71
N PRO A 324 -3.48 -6.43 -6.11
CA PRO A 324 -4.65 -6.81 -5.35
C PRO A 324 -5.77 -7.11 -6.35
N ARG A 325 -6.19 -8.37 -6.45
CA ARG A 325 -7.49 -8.66 -7.05
C ARG A 325 -8.57 -8.50 -5.98
N LYS A 326 -9.75 -8.02 -6.35
CA LYS A 326 -10.87 -7.80 -5.41
C LYS A 326 -11.24 -9.08 -4.64
N ASP A 327 -10.94 -10.24 -5.22
CA ASP A 327 -11.24 -11.56 -4.65
C ASP A 327 -10.05 -12.18 -3.89
N LEU A 328 -8.89 -11.49 -3.86
CA LEU A 328 -7.64 -11.98 -3.28
C LEU A 328 -7.53 -11.57 -1.80
N LYS A 329 -8.37 -12.18 -0.95
CA LYS A 329 -8.38 -11.89 0.50
C LYS A 329 -7.14 -12.42 1.25
N ASN A 330 -6.29 -13.24 0.62
CA ASN A 330 -5.20 -13.94 1.31
C ASN A 330 -3.88 -13.95 0.50
N THR A 331 -3.23 -12.80 0.34
CA THR A 331 -1.86 -12.69 -0.19
C THR A 331 -0.79 -12.53 0.89
N HIS A 332 -1.20 -12.52 2.17
CA HIS A 332 -0.27 -12.45 3.28
C HIS A 332 0.62 -13.70 3.30
N GLY A 333 1.91 -13.49 3.56
CA GLY A 333 2.90 -14.57 3.56
C GLY A 333 3.30 -15.09 2.19
N VAL A 334 2.83 -14.46 1.10
CA VAL A 334 3.36 -14.74 -0.24
C VAL A 334 4.51 -13.77 -0.52
N VAL A 335 5.72 -14.30 -0.69
CA VAL A 335 6.93 -13.55 -1.02
C VAL A 335 7.28 -13.79 -2.48
N THR A 336 7.36 -12.72 -3.26
CA THR A 336 7.72 -12.82 -4.69
C THR A 336 9.22 -12.74 -4.90
N PHE A 337 9.75 -13.74 -5.60
CA PHE A 337 11.09 -13.78 -6.13
C PHE A 337 11.09 -13.17 -7.53
N GLN A 338 11.49 -11.91 -7.59
CA GLN A 338 11.64 -11.14 -8.82
C GLN A 338 12.67 -10.03 -8.63
N ASP A 339 13.20 -9.54 -9.75
CA ASP A 339 14.10 -8.40 -9.75
C ASP A 339 13.32 -7.11 -9.44
N ARG A 340 13.37 -6.73 -8.17
CA ARG A 340 12.68 -5.55 -7.63
C ARG A 340 13.29 -4.24 -8.12
N ARG A 341 14.51 -4.24 -8.67
CA ARG A 341 15.19 -3.07 -9.25
C ARG A 341 14.77 -2.85 -10.70
N ARG A 342 14.76 -3.90 -11.53
CA ARG A 342 14.30 -3.83 -12.93
C ARG A 342 12.83 -3.45 -13.04
N HIS A 343 12.00 -3.83 -12.08
CA HIS A 343 10.58 -3.45 -12.07
C HIS A 343 10.30 -2.04 -11.51
N ARG A 344 11.32 -1.29 -11.04
CA ARG A 344 11.16 0.10 -10.56
C ARG A 344 10.73 1.07 -11.66
N THR A 345 11.06 0.77 -12.92
CA THR A 345 10.70 1.57 -14.10
C THR A 345 9.45 1.06 -14.83
N SER A 346 8.93 -0.11 -14.43
CA SER A 346 7.75 -0.68 -15.08
C SER A 346 6.47 0.02 -14.64
N ASN A 347 5.55 0.28 -15.58
CA ASN A 347 4.24 0.89 -15.33
C ASN A 347 3.30 0.04 -14.44
N LEU A 348 3.79 -1.04 -13.82
CA LEU A 348 3.02 -1.90 -12.94
C LEU A 348 2.82 -1.20 -11.58
N CYS A 349 1.57 -0.81 -11.30
CA CYS A 349 1.19 -0.27 -10.01
C CYS A 349 1.44 -1.31 -8.91
N LEU A 350 2.41 -1.05 -8.02
CA LEU A 350 2.55 -1.85 -6.80
C LEU A 350 1.36 -1.57 -5.87
N THR A 351 1.06 -2.56 -5.06
CA THR A 351 -0.06 -2.64 -4.15
C THR A 351 0.36 -2.17 -2.78
N CYS A 352 -0.38 -1.24 -2.20
CA CYS A 352 -0.16 -0.89 -0.80
C CYS A 352 -0.81 -1.94 0.11
N CYS A 353 -0.16 -2.33 1.20
CA CYS A 353 -0.77 -3.18 2.24
C CYS A 353 -2.01 -2.55 2.91
N GLY A 354 -2.26 -1.26 2.67
CA GLY A 354 -3.38 -0.52 3.25
C GLY A 354 -3.13 0.02 4.65
N THR A 355 -1.97 -0.29 5.25
CA THR A 355 -1.54 0.26 6.55
C THR A 355 -0.41 1.27 6.43
N CYS A 356 0.14 1.49 5.21
CA CYS A 356 1.22 2.46 5.00
C CYS A 356 0.80 3.92 5.29
N SER A 357 -0.49 4.26 5.31
CA SER A 357 -0.93 5.58 5.79
C SER A 357 -1.93 5.43 6.92
N PRO A 358 -1.69 6.01 8.10
CA PRO A 358 -2.70 6.07 9.15
C PRO A 358 -3.96 6.80 8.66
N MET A 359 -3.77 7.79 7.79
CA MET A 359 -4.80 8.62 7.16
C MET A 359 -5.41 8.00 5.89
N ARG A 360 -4.93 6.83 5.46
CA ARG A 360 -5.33 6.16 4.20
C ARG A 360 -5.33 7.08 2.97
N ALA A 361 -4.49 8.12 2.96
CA ALA A 361 -4.46 9.10 1.89
C ALA A 361 -3.71 8.58 0.65
N MET A 362 -2.56 7.94 0.88
CA MET A 362 -1.73 7.33 -0.16
C MET A 362 -0.83 6.23 0.42
N CYS A 363 -0.04 5.61 -0.45
CA CYS A 363 0.98 4.62 -0.09
C CYS A 363 2.27 5.32 0.38
N PHE A 364 2.80 4.98 1.56
CA PHE A 364 4.07 5.48 2.12
C PHE A 364 5.10 4.36 2.35
N CYS A 365 5.03 3.30 1.56
CA CYS A 365 5.89 2.14 1.77
C CYS A 365 7.28 2.40 1.18
N SER A 366 8.33 2.15 1.97
CA SER A 366 9.73 2.43 1.63
C SER A 366 10.26 1.63 0.43
N THR A 367 9.70 0.45 0.18
CA THR A 367 10.05 -0.42 -0.96
C THR A 367 9.93 0.27 -2.33
N ARG A 368 9.20 1.39 -2.39
CA ARG A 368 8.81 2.05 -3.64
C ARG A 368 9.44 3.42 -3.84
N GLN A 369 9.72 4.10 -2.74
CA GLN A 369 9.69 5.55 -2.64
C GLN A 369 10.59 5.99 -1.50
N THR A 370 11.09 7.21 -1.55
CA THR A 370 11.66 7.88 -0.37
C THR A 370 10.54 8.21 0.59
N ALA A 371 10.04 7.20 1.30
CA ALA A 371 8.93 7.31 2.23
C ALA A 371 9.11 6.34 3.41
N TYR A 372 8.54 6.69 4.55
CA TYR A 372 8.51 5.84 5.73
C TYR A 372 7.18 6.02 6.46
N SER A 373 6.67 4.93 7.04
CA SER A 373 5.47 4.94 7.87
C SER A 373 5.63 3.98 9.02
N THR A 374 5.29 4.44 10.23
CA THR A 374 5.39 3.64 11.45
C THR A 374 4.36 2.51 11.50
N THR A 375 3.39 2.47 10.58
CA THR A 375 2.36 1.42 10.51
C THR A 375 2.41 0.58 9.24
N CYS A 376 3.40 0.79 8.37
CA CYS A 376 3.57 0.00 7.16
C CYS A 376 3.81 -1.47 7.48
N SER A 377 2.97 -2.36 6.95
CA SER A 377 3.10 -3.82 7.05
C SER A 377 3.47 -4.47 5.71
N CYS A 378 4.00 -3.69 4.76
CA CYS A 378 4.53 -4.25 3.53
C CYS A 378 5.77 -5.08 3.84
N PHE A 379 5.94 -6.15 3.08
CA PHE A 379 7.13 -6.97 3.13
C PHE A 379 8.39 -6.10 2.99
N THR A 380 9.28 -6.24 3.95
CA THR A 380 10.63 -5.68 3.93
C THR A 380 11.61 -6.85 3.97
N SER A 381 12.79 -6.66 3.40
CA SER A 381 13.83 -7.69 3.41
C SER A 381 14.11 -8.18 4.85
N PRO A 382 14.10 -9.51 5.12
CA PRO A 382 14.32 -10.03 6.45
C PRO A 382 15.80 -10.02 6.87
N VAL A 383 16.71 -9.50 6.03
CA VAL A 383 18.16 -9.40 6.27
C VAL A 383 18.47 -8.91 7.69
N ASN A 384 17.82 -7.83 8.13
CA ASN A 384 18.10 -7.23 9.44
C ASN A 384 17.81 -8.19 10.60
N TYR A 385 16.87 -9.13 10.43
CA TYR A 385 16.59 -10.17 11.42
C TYR A 385 17.64 -11.27 11.40
N PHE A 386 18.19 -11.59 10.24
CA PHE A 386 19.25 -12.60 10.10
C PHE A 386 20.59 -12.12 10.67
N LEU A 387 20.80 -10.80 10.80
CA LEU A 387 22.04 -10.20 11.29
C LEU A 387 22.16 -10.03 12.81
N VAL A 388 21.15 -10.41 13.59
CA VAL A 388 21.13 -10.11 15.03
C VAL A 388 22.11 -10.99 15.81
N SER A 389 22.02 -12.32 15.64
CA SER A 389 22.90 -13.32 16.28
C SER A 389 22.67 -14.69 15.64
N ARG A 390 23.56 -15.66 15.87
CA ARG A 390 23.43 -17.02 15.32
C ARG A 390 22.13 -17.73 15.74
N GLY A 391 21.78 -17.69 17.03
CA GLY A 391 20.55 -18.31 17.51
C GLY A 391 19.29 -17.67 16.92
N PHE A 392 19.30 -16.34 16.83
CA PHE A 392 18.20 -15.58 16.23
C PHE A 392 18.10 -15.82 14.73
N TYR A 393 19.24 -15.93 14.02
CA TYR A 393 19.31 -16.30 12.62
C TYR A 393 18.63 -17.64 12.37
N GLU A 394 18.96 -18.67 13.16
CA GLU A 394 18.36 -20.00 13.00
C GLU A 394 16.85 -19.98 13.18
N ASP A 395 16.35 -19.27 14.20
CA ASP A 395 14.91 -19.13 14.43
C ASP A 395 14.23 -18.36 13.30
N ALA A 396 14.78 -17.20 12.93
CA ALA A 396 14.23 -16.34 11.89
C ALA A 396 14.25 -17.03 10.52
N ARG A 397 15.34 -17.73 10.18
CA ARG A 397 15.48 -18.56 8.97
C ARG A 397 14.40 -19.63 8.93
N ARG A 398 14.30 -20.43 10.00
CA ARG A 398 13.30 -21.50 10.09
C ARG A 398 11.88 -20.95 9.94
N VAL A 399 11.53 -19.89 10.68
CA VAL A 399 10.20 -19.28 10.62
C VAL A 399 9.92 -18.69 9.24
N PHE A 400 10.83 -17.88 8.70
CA PHE A 400 10.66 -17.23 7.41
C PHE A 400 10.44 -18.23 6.28
N PHE A 401 11.30 -19.24 6.15
CA PHE A 401 11.21 -20.19 5.06
C PHE A 401 10.09 -21.23 5.23
N SER A 402 9.66 -21.54 6.45
CA SER A 402 8.57 -22.50 6.68
C SER A 402 7.17 -21.91 6.60
N GLN A 403 7.00 -20.62 6.87
CA GLN A 403 5.67 -19.99 6.94
C GLN A 403 5.29 -19.25 5.67
N ASN A 404 6.26 -18.81 4.88
CA ASN A 404 5.99 -18.08 3.65
C ASN A 404 5.81 -19.03 2.45
N THR A 405 4.98 -18.59 1.52
CA THR A 405 4.90 -19.15 0.17
C THR A 405 5.78 -18.33 -0.75
N PHE A 406 6.73 -18.98 -1.42
CA PHE A 406 7.65 -18.32 -2.32
C PHE A 406 7.17 -18.43 -3.76
N ALA A 407 7.07 -17.29 -4.45
CA ALA A 407 6.48 -17.22 -5.77
C ALA A 407 7.44 -16.61 -6.81
N PHE A 408 7.74 -17.34 -7.87
CA PHE A 408 8.46 -16.83 -9.03
C PHE A 408 7.48 -16.24 -10.06
N VAL A 409 7.77 -15.04 -10.56
CA VAL A 409 6.82 -14.26 -11.42
C VAL A 409 7.33 -14.07 -12.87
N ASP A 410 8.62 -14.32 -13.13
CA ASP A 410 9.31 -14.10 -14.41
C ASP A 410 9.04 -15.22 -15.44
N GLY A 411 8.69 -16.43 -14.99
CA GLY A 411 8.58 -17.61 -15.88
C GLY A 411 9.93 -18.09 -16.44
N ASN A 412 11.02 -17.33 -16.24
CA ASN A 412 12.36 -17.67 -16.73
C ASN A 412 13.14 -18.50 -15.70
N PRO A 413 13.37 -19.80 -15.93
CA PRO A 413 14.10 -20.65 -14.99
C PRO A 413 15.54 -20.17 -14.72
N ASP A 414 16.21 -19.52 -15.69
CA ASP A 414 17.58 -19.01 -15.48
C ASP A 414 17.59 -17.88 -14.44
N SER A 415 16.61 -16.97 -14.50
CA SER A 415 16.41 -15.93 -13.49
C SER A 415 16.06 -16.54 -12.12
N MET A 416 15.22 -17.57 -12.10
CA MET A 416 14.83 -18.26 -10.86
C MET A 416 16.04 -18.92 -10.19
N MET A 417 16.86 -19.63 -10.97
CA MET A 417 18.09 -20.26 -10.48
C MET A 417 19.05 -19.22 -9.91
N ARG A 418 19.21 -18.05 -10.57
CA ARG A 418 20.04 -16.97 -10.04
C ARG A 418 19.59 -16.52 -8.64
N ILE A 419 18.28 -16.38 -8.43
CA ILE A 419 17.73 -16.02 -7.11
C ILE A 419 17.97 -17.14 -6.09
N LEU A 420 17.74 -18.40 -6.49
CA LEU A 420 17.95 -19.56 -5.62
C LEU A 420 19.41 -19.69 -5.18
N HIS A 421 20.37 -19.36 -6.03
CA HIS A 421 21.79 -19.39 -5.68
C HIS A 421 22.18 -18.47 -4.50
N TYR A 422 21.36 -17.47 -4.18
CA TYR A 422 21.59 -16.57 -3.05
C TYR A 422 20.95 -17.05 -1.73
N ILE A 423 20.25 -18.18 -1.76
CA ILE A 423 19.61 -18.75 -0.58
C ILE A 423 20.50 -19.89 -0.06
N PRO A 424 20.85 -19.89 1.25
CA PRO A 424 21.66 -20.97 1.82
C PRO A 424 20.97 -22.33 1.64
N THR A 425 21.72 -23.35 1.24
CA THR A 425 21.19 -24.67 0.87
C THR A 425 20.30 -25.28 1.96
N ASP A 426 20.69 -25.16 3.22
CA ASP A 426 19.92 -25.69 4.36
C ASP A 426 18.53 -25.05 4.50
N SER A 427 18.33 -23.86 3.92
CA SER A 427 17.05 -23.15 3.95
C SER A 427 15.98 -23.82 3.09
N PHE A 428 16.37 -24.52 2.02
CA PHE A 428 15.44 -25.18 1.10
C PHE A 428 14.66 -26.30 1.76
N ALA A 429 15.22 -26.97 2.78
CA ALA A 429 14.53 -27.98 3.56
C ALA A 429 13.33 -27.42 4.36
N TYR A 430 13.35 -26.11 4.68
CA TYR A 430 12.24 -25.46 5.36
C TYR A 430 11.16 -24.97 4.40
N MET A 431 11.47 -24.76 3.12
CA MET A 431 10.53 -24.24 2.13
C MET A 431 9.43 -25.26 1.80
N GLY A 432 8.26 -25.06 2.38
CA GLY A 432 7.10 -25.93 2.16
C GLY A 432 6.25 -25.58 0.94
N HIS A 433 6.37 -24.37 0.39
CA HIS A 433 5.44 -23.86 -0.62
C HIS A 433 6.15 -23.06 -1.71
N LEU A 434 6.12 -23.58 -2.95
CA LEU A 434 6.62 -22.90 -4.15
C LEU A 434 5.48 -22.62 -5.12
N THR A 435 5.48 -21.43 -5.71
CA THR A 435 4.54 -21.04 -6.76
C THR A 435 5.28 -20.53 -7.99
N PHE A 436 4.93 -21.06 -9.16
CA PHE A 436 5.41 -20.58 -10.45
C PHE A 436 4.26 -19.86 -11.15
N LYS A 437 4.38 -18.53 -11.24
CA LYS A 437 3.40 -17.69 -11.92
C LYS A 437 3.93 -17.27 -13.28
N PHE A 438 3.12 -17.53 -14.31
CA PHE A 438 3.39 -17.15 -15.68
C PHE A 438 2.56 -15.93 -16.08
N PRO A 439 3.20 -14.85 -16.57
CA PRO A 439 2.50 -13.61 -16.92
C PRO A 439 1.70 -13.75 -18.22
N PHE A 440 0.76 -12.82 -18.45
CA PHE A 440 -0.12 -12.81 -19.62
C PHE A 440 0.61 -12.91 -20.97
N SER A 441 1.81 -12.33 -21.08
CA SER A 441 2.62 -12.30 -22.29
C SER A 441 3.76 -13.31 -22.25
N TRP A 442 3.65 -14.39 -21.47
CA TRP A 442 4.77 -15.31 -21.24
C TRP A 442 5.38 -15.78 -22.57
N SER A 443 4.57 -16.34 -23.48
CA SER A 443 5.07 -16.86 -24.76
C SER A 443 5.67 -15.80 -25.70
N ALA A 444 5.32 -14.52 -25.55
CA ALA A 444 5.81 -13.45 -26.42
C ALA A 444 7.20 -12.93 -26.03
N ARG A 445 7.68 -13.27 -24.82
CA ARG A 445 8.97 -12.81 -24.29
C ARG A 445 10.12 -13.79 -24.52
N TYR A 446 9.83 -15.00 -24.97
CA TYR A 446 10.84 -16.03 -25.22
C TYR A 446 11.10 -16.06 -26.71
N THR A 447 12.25 -15.52 -27.10
CA THR A 447 12.80 -15.69 -28.45
C THR A 447 13.51 -17.03 -28.62
N ARG A 448 13.65 -17.81 -27.54
CA ARG A 448 14.32 -19.11 -27.53
C ARG A 448 13.41 -20.23 -28.06
N PRO A 449 13.98 -21.24 -28.73
CA PRO A 449 13.27 -22.47 -29.07
C PRO A 449 12.69 -23.18 -27.84
N ASP A 450 11.54 -23.84 -28.00
CA ASP A 450 10.84 -24.58 -26.94
C ASP A 450 11.74 -25.59 -26.21
N ASP A 451 12.62 -26.28 -26.95
CA ASP A 451 13.52 -27.30 -26.39
C ASP A 451 14.52 -26.72 -25.39
N GLU A 452 15.07 -25.52 -25.66
CA GLU A 452 16.01 -24.86 -24.75
C GLU A 452 15.31 -24.44 -23.44
N VAL A 453 14.06 -23.96 -23.55
CA VAL A 453 13.25 -23.59 -22.39
C VAL A 453 13.00 -24.81 -21.51
N LEU A 454 12.63 -25.95 -22.11
CA LEU A 454 12.41 -27.21 -21.38
C LEU A 454 13.68 -27.73 -20.71
N VAL A 455 14.86 -27.55 -21.33
CA VAL A 455 16.15 -27.89 -20.71
C VAL A 455 16.42 -27.04 -19.47
N SER A 456 16.28 -25.71 -19.55
CA SER A 456 16.46 -24.87 -18.36
C SER A 456 15.48 -25.21 -17.24
N TRP A 457 14.22 -25.54 -17.58
CA TRP A 457 13.24 -26.03 -16.60
C TRP A 457 13.61 -27.40 -16.01
N ALA A 458 14.23 -28.29 -16.79
CA ALA A 458 14.72 -29.57 -16.28
C ALA A 458 15.86 -29.37 -15.26
N ILE A 459 16.75 -28.40 -15.48
CA ILE A 459 17.79 -28.02 -14.53
C ILE A 459 17.18 -27.52 -13.22
N LEU A 460 16.21 -26.60 -13.29
CA LEU A 460 15.51 -26.08 -12.12
C LEU A 460 14.77 -27.18 -11.34
N ARG A 461 14.07 -28.09 -12.04
CA ARG A 461 13.38 -29.22 -11.37
C ARG A 461 14.36 -30.18 -10.71
N ARG A 462 15.49 -30.47 -11.36
CA ARG A 462 16.55 -31.28 -10.76
C ARG A 462 17.08 -30.63 -9.48
N PHE A 463 17.34 -29.32 -9.51
CA PHE A 463 17.74 -28.57 -8.33
C PHE A 463 16.70 -28.68 -7.20
N ILE A 464 15.41 -28.50 -7.52
CA ILE A 464 14.32 -28.65 -6.55
C ILE A 464 14.33 -30.05 -5.93
N ARG A 465 14.46 -31.09 -6.75
CA ARG A 465 14.52 -32.48 -6.30
C ARG A 465 15.68 -32.78 -5.36
N GLU A 466 16.84 -32.19 -5.62
CA GLU A 466 18.07 -32.47 -4.88
C GLU A 466 18.18 -31.68 -3.57
N HIS A 467 17.57 -30.49 -3.48
CA HIS A 467 17.76 -29.59 -2.34
C HIS A 467 16.52 -29.37 -1.46
N PHE A 468 15.31 -29.63 -1.96
CA PHE A 468 14.08 -29.42 -1.17
C PHE A 468 13.62 -30.73 -0.53
N ASP A 469 12.95 -30.63 0.61
CA ASP A 469 12.22 -31.77 1.18
C ASP A 469 10.93 -32.01 0.39
N ILE A 470 11.00 -32.88 -0.62
CA ILE A 470 9.90 -33.19 -1.53
C ILE A 470 8.65 -33.65 -0.78
N SER A 471 8.79 -34.38 0.32
CA SER A 471 7.64 -34.90 1.09
C SER A 471 6.82 -33.80 1.77
N ARG A 472 7.42 -32.63 2.00
CA ARG A 472 6.79 -31.47 2.64
C ARG A 472 6.47 -30.36 1.64
N LEU A 473 7.11 -30.40 0.48
CA LEU A 473 6.99 -29.39 -0.56
C LEU A 473 5.64 -29.47 -1.28
N SER A 474 4.98 -28.32 -1.41
CA SER A 474 3.80 -28.11 -2.23
C SER A 474 4.14 -27.18 -3.38
N VAL A 475 3.83 -27.59 -4.61
CA VAL A 475 4.11 -26.79 -5.81
C VAL A 475 2.81 -26.34 -6.47
N THR A 476 2.72 -25.05 -6.77
CA THR A 476 1.58 -24.47 -7.49
C THR A 476 2.04 -23.84 -8.80
N ILE A 477 1.37 -24.16 -9.89
CA ILE A 477 1.58 -23.56 -11.20
C ILE A 477 0.38 -22.69 -11.55
N VAL A 478 0.61 -21.41 -11.82
CA VAL A 478 -0.40 -20.43 -12.19
C VAL A 478 -0.06 -19.83 -13.54
N ASP A 479 -0.77 -20.25 -14.58
CA ASP A 479 -0.71 -19.62 -15.88
C ASP A 479 -1.88 -18.66 -16.09
N LEU A 480 -1.54 -17.38 -16.24
CA LEU A 480 -2.50 -16.33 -16.54
C LEU A 480 -2.56 -15.99 -18.03
N SER A 481 -1.80 -16.69 -18.90
CA SER A 481 -1.85 -16.45 -20.34
C SER A 481 -3.30 -16.52 -20.84
N GLN A 482 -3.77 -15.43 -21.46
CA GLN A 482 -5.10 -15.44 -22.07
C GLN A 482 -5.07 -16.34 -23.30
N LYS A 483 -6.25 -16.87 -23.69
CA LYS A 483 -6.45 -17.50 -24.98
C LYS A 483 -6.09 -16.48 -26.07
N ASN A 484 -4.84 -16.48 -26.51
CA ASN A 484 -4.51 -15.92 -27.80
C ASN A 484 -5.12 -16.90 -28.82
N PRO A 485 -6.13 -16.48 -29.62
CA PRO A 485 -6.78 -17.37 -30.58
C PRO A 485 -5.81 -18.00 -31.59
N TYR A 486 -4.56 -17.50 -31.66
CA TYR A 486 -3.54 -17.95 -32.59
C TYR A 486 -2.45 -18.86 -32.00
N SER A 487 -2.41 -19.17 -30.69
CA SER A 487 -1.26 -19.90 -30.09
C SER A 487 -1.61 -21.28 -29.50
N THR A 488 -1.83 -22.26 -30.37
CA THR A 488 -1.82 -23.70 -30.01
C THR A 488 -0.44 -24.19 -29.54
N ALA A 489 0.63 -23.51 -29.95
CA ALA A 489 2.01 -23.83 -29.57
C ALA A 489 2.27 -23.57 -28.07
N SER A 490 1.81 -22.43 -27.55
CA SER A 490 1.97 -22.07 -26.13
C SER A 490 1.30 -23.09 -25.20
N ASN A 491 0.09 -23.56 -25.54
CA ASN A 491 -0.59 -24.58 -24.75
C ASN A 491 0.15 -25.93 -24.81
N ARG A 492 0.71 -26.31 -25.97
CA ARG A 492 1.51 -27.53 -26.09
C ARG A 492 2.76 -27.46 -25.20
N LEU A 493 3.52 -26.37 -25.26
CA LEU A 493 4.68 -26.15 -24.42
C LEU A 493 4.30 -26.22 -22.93
N MET A 494 3.24 -25.52 -22.52
CA MET A 494 2.74 -25.55 -21.14
C MET A 494 2.36 -26.96 -20.70
N ARG A 495 1.61 -27.71 -21.51
CA ARG A 495 1.22 -29.10 -21.21
C ARG A 495 2.45 -29.97 -21.01
N THR A 496 3.44 -29.86 -21.89
CA THR A 496 4.71 -30.59 -21.80
C THR A 496 5.47 -30.22 -20.53
N LEU A 497 5.61 -28.91 -20.24
CA LEU A 497 6.28 -28.43 -19.04
C LEU A 497 5.59 -28.94 -17.78
N VAL A 498 4.29 -28.76 -17.64
CA VAL A 498 3.55 -29.16 -16.44
C VAL A 498 3.62 -30.68 -16.24
N LYS A 499 3.49 -31.49 -17.31
CA LYS A 499 3.68 -32.95 -17.24
C LYS A 499 5.09 -33.34 -16.82
N SER A 500 6.09 -32.53 -17.18
CA SER A 500 7.47 -32.84 -16.85
C SER A 500 7.68 -32.93 -15.33
N PHE A 501 6.97 -32.14 -14.52
CA PHE A 501 7.01 -32.19 -13.04
C PHE A 501 6.65 -33.56 -12.43
N SER A 502 6.22 -34.54 -13.24
CA SER A 502 6.07 -35.93 -12.81
C SER A 502 7.38 -36.59 -12.36
N ASP A 503 8.54 -35.96 -12.55
CA ASP A 503 9.82 -36.37 -11.94
C ASP A 503 9.95 -35.99 -10.46
N LEU A 504 9.08 -35.11 -9.95
CA LEU A 504 8.99 -34.73 -8.54
C LEU A 504 7.92 -35.57 -7.79
N ARG A 505 7.83 -36.87 -8.05
CA ARG A 505 6.89 -37.72 -7.30
C ARG A 505 7.19 -37.69 -5.81
N GLY A 506 6.14 -37.66 -5.00
CA GLY A 506 6.25 -37.57 -3.53
C GLY A 506 6.00 -36.17 -2.97
N LEU A 507 5.69 -35.18 -3.81
CA LEU A 507 5.21 -33.87 -3.36
C LEU A 507 4.04 -34.00 -2.40
N ARG A 508 3.98 -33.10 -1.40
CA ARG A 508 2.84 -32.98 -0.49
C ARG A 508 1.57 -32.57 -1.22
N ASP A 509 1.68 -31.63 -2.15
CA ASP A 509 0.58 -31.15 -2.98
C ASP A 509 1.13 -30.61 -4.31
N PHE A 510 0.37 -30.76 -5.39
CA PHE A 510 0.69 -30.21 -6.70
C PHE A 510 -0.57 -29.66 -7.35
N ARG A 511 -0.58 -28.35 -7.63
CA ARG A 511 -1.76 -27.64 -8.12
C ARG A 511 -1.46 -26.90 -9.40
N VAL A 512 -2.43 -26.93 -10.32
CA VAL A 512 -2.30 -26.25 -11.61
C VAL A 512 -3.54 -25.40 -11.87
N TYR A 513 -3.30 -24.19 -12.34
CA TYR A 513 -4.31 -23.32 -12.93
C TYR A 513 -3.84 -22.87 -14.30
N LEU A 514 -4.60 -23.20 -15.33
CA LEU A 514 -4.32 -22.81 -16.72
C LEU A 514 -5.50 -21.99 -17.23
N ALA A 515 -5.33 -20.67 -17.32
CA ALA A 515 -6.42 -19.77 -17.75
C ALA A 515 -6.99 -20.14 -19.13
N SER A 516 -6.14 -20.60 -20.06
CA SER A 516 -6.51 -20.97 -21.43
C SER A 516 -6.96 -22.43 -21.59
N ASP A 517 -6.60 -23.34 -20.66
CA ASP A 517 -6.67 -24.79 -20.83
C ASP A 517 -7.05 -25.54 -19.55
N ARG A 518 -8.15 -25.11 -18.92
CA ARG A 518 -8.63 -25.66 -17.64
C ARG A 518 -8.94 -27.16 -17.66
N ALA A 519 -9.29 -27.71 -18.83
CA ALA A 519 -9.59 -29.13 -18.98
C ALA A 519 -8.38 -30.03 -18.69
N PHE A 520 -7.18 -29.53 -18.96
CA PHE A 520 -5.93 -30.27 -18.75
C PHE A 520 -5.44 -30.26 -17.30
N GLU A 521 -5.94 -29.35 -16.45
CA GLU A 521 -5.48 -29.22 -15.05
C GLU A 521 -5.58 -30.54 -14.28
N LYS A 522 -6.69 -31.27 -14.41
CA LYS A 522 -6.88 -32.55 -13.71
C LYS A 522 -5.93 -33.64 -14.21
N GLU A 523 -5.67 -33.68 -15.51
CA GLU A 523 -4.74 -34.63 -16.13
C GLU A 523 -3.31 -34.35 -15.65
N ALA A 524 -2.90 -33.08 -15.68
CA ALA A 524 -1.61 -32.62 -15.17
C ALA A 524 -1.40 -32.97 -13.69
N GLU A 525 -2.36 -32.63 -12.82
CA GLU A 525 -2.30 -32.94 -11.39
C GLU A 525 -2.18 -34.45 -11.14
N SER A 526 -2.96 -35.26 -11.88
CA SER A 526 -2.93 -36.72 -11.76
C SER A 526 -1.62 -37.34 -12.25
N ALA A 527 -0.97 -36.72 -13.26
CA ALA A 527 0.30 -37.20 -13.78
C ALA A 527 1.45 -37.03 -12.77
N VAL A 528 1.39 -36.01 -11.92
CA VAL A 528 2.41 -35.73 -10.88
C VAL A 528 2.11 -36.45 -9.57
N MET A 529 0.87 -36.34 -9.07
CA MET A 529 0.47 -36.86 -7.77
C MET A 529 0.01 -38.34 -7.80
N GLY A 530 -0.29 -38.87 -9.00
CA GLY A 530 -0.84 -40.21 -9.19
C GLY A 530 -2.38 -40.27 -9.09
N PRO A 531 -2.99 -41.43 -9.40
CA PRO A 531 -4.45 -41.56 -9.56
C PRO A 531 -5.27 -41.43 -8.26
N CYS A 532 -4.66 -41.64 -7.09
CA CYS A 532 -5.33 -41.72 -5.78
C CYS A 532 -4.97 -40.58 -4.82
N ALA A 533 -4.37 -39.49 -5.30
CA ALA A 533 -4.06 -38.36 -4.42
C ALA A 533 -5.35 -37.67 -3.98
N GLU A 534 -5.64 -37.72 -2.68
CA GLU A 534 -6.72 -36.94 -2.09
C GLU A 534 -6.46 -35.45 -2.37
N ARG A 535 -7.38 -34.81 -3.08
CA ARG A 535 -7.31 -33.36 -3.27
C ARG A 535 -7.51 -32.71 -1.90
N SER A 536 -6.44 -32.14 -1.35
CA SER A 536 -6.57 -31.12 -0.30
C SER A 536 -7.62 -30.09 -0.74
N ILE A 537 -8.54 -29.71 0.16
CA ILE A 537 -9.62 -28.75 -0.13
C ILE A 537 -9.03 -27.32 -0.07
N ILE A 538 -7.91 -27.08 -0.74
CA ILE A 538 -7.38 -25.73 -0.86
C ILE A 538 -8.18 -25.04 -1.96
N ARG A 539 -9.17 -24.24 -1.53
CA ARG A 539 -10.06 -23.49 -2.42
C ARG A 539 -9.40 -22.24 -3.02
N THR A 540 -8.34 -21.75 -2.39
CA THR A 540 -7.68 -20.49 -2.73
C THR A 540 -6.27 -20.71 -3.29
N LEU A 541 -6.03 -20.25 -4.51
CA LEU A 541 -4.71 -20.25 -5.14
C LEU A 541 -4.06 -18.86 -5.01
N PRO A 542 -2.73 -18.77 -4.81
CA PRO A 542 -2.01 -17.50 -4.90
C PRO A 542 -2.30 -16.80 -6.23
N PHE A 543 -2.42 -15.47 -6.22
CA PHE A 543 -2.69 -14.61 -7.40
C PHE A 543 -4.08 -14.72 -8.06
N ILE A 544 -4.83 -15.80 -7.82
CA ILE A 544 -6.16 -16.03 -8.41
C ILE A 544 -7.26 -15.82 -7.37
N GLY A 545 -7.05 -16.29 -6.14
CA GLY A 545 -8.05 -16.26 -5.07
C GLY A 545 -8.83 -17.57 -5.08
N GLU A 546 -10.12 -17.52 -4.80
CA GLU A 546 -10.97 -18.70 -4.94
C GLU A 546 -10.94 -19.20 -6.39
N LYS A 547 -10.58 -20.48 -6.57
CA LYS A 547 -10.54 -21.09 -7.91
C LYS A 547 -11.96 -21.00 -8.48
N PRO A 548 -12.19 -20.34 -9.63
CA PRO A 548 -13.53 -20.22 -10.19
C PRO A 548 -14.09 -21.62 -10.42
N SER A 549 -15.27 -21.92 -9.87
CA SER A 549 -15.93 -23.20 -10.13
C SER A 549 -16.06 -23.38 -11.64
N LEU A 550 -15.86 -24.60 -12.13
CA LEU A 550 -16.31 -25.00 -13.46
C LEU A 550 -17.86 -25.07 -13.41
N SER A 551 -18.54 -23.95 -13.18
CA SER A 551 -19.96 -23.86 -13.43
C SER A 551 -20.14 -23.92 -14.94
N SER A 552 -20.89 -24.92 -15.37
CA SER A 552 -21.34 -25.16 -16.75
C SER A 552 -21.46 -23.88 -17.56
N SER A 553 -20.47 -23.62 -18.40
CA SER A 553 -20.68 -22.84 -19.62
C SER A 553 -21.56 -23.68 -20.54
N SER A 554 -22.86 -23.67 -20.25
CA SER A 554 -23.94 -24.05 -21.14
C SER A 554 -24.71 -22.77 -21.45
N ASN A 555 -24.21 -22.03 -22.44
CA ASN A 555 -24.91 -21.56 -23.63
C ASN A 555 -24.00 -20.65 -24.46
#